data_AF-A0A941L4N0-F1
#
_entry.id   AF-A0A941L4N0-F1
#
_cell.length_a   1.000
_cell.length_b   1.000
_cell.length_c   1.000
_cell.angle_alpha   90.00
_cell.angle_beta   90.00
_cell.angle_gamma   90.00
#
_symmetry.space_group_name_H-M   'P 1'
#
loop_
_entity.id
_entity.type
_entity.pdbx_description
1 polymer ?
#
loop_
_entity_poly.entity_id
_entity_poly.type
_entity_poly.pdbx_seq_one_letter_code
_entity_poly.pdbx_strand_id
1 'polypeptide(L)'
;MNFKKITYSILSLVLIGSIIVFAADHIDAPAVSGTKADITDYYAFEGSSNSNLVFVANVQGLLSPTATADAEFSENTMIQFNIDNTGDNVEDLVIQVIFADGVAYAYGPVAPSETGLTSGVEFNATNNASVAITEYGSSANIGINNGISLFAGPRDDPFFMDFAQYGEIIAGNASSFNDPGSDTFAGTNVMSVVVEVPKSTLGSAETINTWVQAKNRVN
;
A
#
# COMPACT_ATOMS: atom_id res chain seq x y z
N MET A 1 -26.37 46.83 -0.53
CA MET A 1 -25.74 45.50 -0.40
C MET A 1 -25.42 45.28 1.08
N ASN A 2 -25.89 44.18 1.68
CA ASN A 2 -25.82 44.00 3.15
C ASN A 2 -24.39 43.59 3.54
N PHE A 3 -23.61 44.50 4.12
CA PHE A 3 -22.19 44.31 4.46
C PHE A 3 -21.92 43.02 5.22
N LYS A 4 -22.82 42.60 6.12
CA LYS A 4 -22.70 41.34 6.88
C LYS A 4 -22.66 40.11 5.99
N LYS A 5 -23.43 40.08 4.89
CA LYS A 5 -23.44 38.93 3.95
C LYS A 5 -22.12 38.84 3.16
N ILE A 6 -21.53 39.98 2.82
CA ILE A 6 -20.21 40.04 2.15
C ILE A 6 -19.12 39.52 3.08
N THR A 7 -19.15 39.89 4.37
CA THR A 7 -18.17 39.42 5.36
C THR A 7 -18.25 37.90 5.56
N TYR A 8 -19.45 37.34 5.67
CA TYR A 8 -19.62 35.88 5.80
C TYR A 8 -19.16 35.12 4.54
N SER A 9 -19.43 35.64 3.33
CA SER A 9 -18.97 35.02 2.08
C SER A 9 -17.44 35.06 1.91
N ILE A 10 -16.78 36.14 2.34
CA ILE A 10 -15.31 36.23 2.32
C ILE A 10 -14.70 35.29 3.36
N LEU A 11 -15.29 35.19 4.56
CA LEU A 11 -14.82 34.27 5.60
C LEU A 11 -14.94 32.79 5.17
N SER A 12 -16.02 32.42 4.48
CA SER A 12 -16.18 31.07 3.93
C SER A 12 -15.20 30.77 2.80
N LEU A 13 -14.86 31.74 1.94
CA LEU A 13 -13.87 31.55 0.87
C LEU A 13 -12.46 31.36 1.43
N VAL A 14 -12.10 32.10 2.49
CA VAL A 14 -10.80 31.95 3.16
C VAL A 14 -10.71 30.60 3.88
N LEU A 15 -11.80 30.13 4.49
CA LEU A 15 -11.84 28.83 5.17
C LEU A 15 -11.69 27.65 4.19
N ILE A 16 -12.29 27.75 2.99
CA ILE A 16 -12.16 26.74 1.93
C ILE A 16 -10.76 26.79 1.29
N GLY A 17 -10.18 27.99 1.12
CA GLY A 17 -8.82 28.17 0.58
C GLY A 17 -7.69 27.75 1.52
N SER A 18 -7.96 27.57 2.82
CA SER A 18 -6.99 27.09 3.81
C SER A 18 -6.91 25.56 3.95
N ILE A 19 -7.71 24.80 3.21
CA ILE A 19 -7.56 23.34 3.15
C ILE A 19 -6.40 23.04 2.20
N ILE A 20 -5.18 23.09 2.72
CA ILE A 20 -4.03 22.47 2.07
C ILE A 20 -4.28 20.97 2.17
N VAL A 21 -4.72 20.38 1.07
CA VAL A 21 -4.75 18.92 0.91
C VAL A 21 -3.30 18.51 0.68
N PHE A 22 -2.66 17.99 1.72
CA PHE A 22 -1.39 17.27 1.59
C PHE A 22 -1.72 15.91 0.96
N ALA A 23 -1.73 15.86 -0.37
CA ALA A 23 -1.65 14.61 -1.09
C ALA A 23 -0.16 14.23 -1.14
N ALA A 24 0.14 13.02 -0.72
CA ALA A 24 1.47 12.44 -0.79
C ALA A 24 1.56 11.56 -2.04
N ASP A 25 2.68 11.63 -2.76
CA ASP A 25 3.04 10.69 -3.82
C ASP A 25 4.41 10.09 -3.52
N HIS A 26 4.56 8.77 -3.66
CA HIS A 26 5.76 7.92 -3.84
C HIS A 26 7.00 8.07 -2.89
N ILE A 27 7.17 9.20 -2.22
CA ILE A 27 8.23 9.62 -1.28
C ILE A 27 7.84 10.86 -0.47
N ASP A 28 6.75 11.56 -0.81
CA ASP A 28 6.39 12.87 -0.25
C ASP A 28 5.30 12.79 0.83
N ALA A 29 5.12 11.61 1.44
CA ALA A 29 4.27 11.48 2.62
C ALA A 29 4.88 12.26 3.78
N PRO A 30 4.35 13.44 4.16
CA PRO A 30 5.07 14.36 5.05
C PRO A 30 5.33 13.78 6.45
N ALA A 31 4.61 12.71 6.81
CA ALA A 31 4.73 12.02 8.08
C ALA A 31 5.64 10.77 8.07
N VAL A 32 5.91 10.16 6.90
CA VAL A 32 6.59 8.85 6.81
C VAL A 32 7.64 8.74 5.70
N SER A 33 7.89 9.82 4.95
CA SER A 33 8.92 9.88 3.89
C SER A 33 10.25 9.27 4.34
N GLY A 34 10.72 8.27 3.58
CA GLY A 34 12.01 7.61 3.83
C GLY A 34 12.06 6.71 5.07
N THR A 35 10.91 6.42 5.70
CA THR A 35 10.82 5.43 6.77
C THR A 35 10.52 4.04 6.22
N LYS A 36 10.71 3.01 7.06
CA LYS A 36 10.36 1.61 6.73
C LYS A 36 8.85 1.37 6.53
N ALA A 37 8.02 2.36 6.87
CA ALA A 37 6.56 2.34 6.76
C ALA A 37 6.05 3.17 5.57
N ASP A 38 6.93 3.81 4.80
CA ASP A 38 6.55 4.64 3.67
C ASP A 38 6.02 3.75 2.53
N ILE A 39 4.71 3.86 2.26
CA ILE A 39 4.06 3.11 1.19
C ILE A 39 4.38 3.79 -0.13
N THR A 40 4.90 3.00 -1.06
CA THR A 40 5.20 3.46 -2.43
C THR A 40 4.01 3.19 -3.33
N ASP A 41 3.53 1.95 -3.33
CA ASP A 41 2.46 1.50 -4.19
C ASP A 41 1.52 0.51 -3.50
N TYR A 42 0.30 0.47 -4.00
CA TYR A 42 -0.73 -0.49 -3.63
C TYR A 42 -1.36 -1.11 -4.88
N TYR A 43 -1.48 -2.44 -4.89
CA TYR A 43 -2.15 -3.17 -5.97
C TYR A 43 -3.21 -4.11 -5.41
N ALA A 44 -4.32 -4.22 -6.13
CA ALA A 44 -5.35 -5.22 -5.90
C ALA A 44 -5.83 -5.79 -7.24
N PHE A 45 -5.72 -7.11 -7.41
CA PHE A 45 -6.06 -7.76 -8.67
C PHE A 45 -6.47 -9.22 -8.48
N GLU A 46 -7.14 -9.81 -9.47
CA GLU A 46 -7.49 -11.24 -9.43
C GLU A 46 -6.23 -12.11 -9.49
N GLY A 47 -6.18 -13.12 -8.63
CA GLY A 47 -5.09 -14.11 -8.68
C GLY A 47 -5.11 -14.91 -9.98
N SER A 48 -4.07 -15.73 -10.19
CA SER A 48 -4.02 -16.67 -11.32
C SER A 48 -5.22 -17.64 -11.33
N SER A 49 -5.76 -17.93 -10.14
CA SER A 49 -7.10 -18.48 -9.95
C SER A 49 -8.11 -17.34 -9.84
N ASN A 50 -9.13 -17.35 -10.69
CA ASN A 50 -10.23 -16.38 -10.66
C ASN A 50 -11.05 -16.40 -9.35
N SER A 51 -10.82 -17.38 -8.48
CA SER A 51 -11.48 -17.52 -7.18
C SER A 51 -10.77 -16.76 -6.06
N ASN A 52 -9.59 -16.20 -6.34
CA ASN A 52 -8.76 -15.50 -5.37
C ASN A 52 -8.58 -14.04 -5.75
N LEU A 53 -8.28 -13.21 -4.74
CA LEU A 53 -7.88 -11.82 -4.91
C LEU A 53 -6.52 -11.62 -4.22
N VAL A 54 -5.66 -10.85 -4.88
CA VAL A 54 -4.30 -10.54 -4.43
C VAL A 54 -4.24 -9.09 -4.02
N PHE A 55 -3.65 -8.83 -2.86
CA PHE A 55 -3.34 -7.52 -2.33
C PHE A 55 -1.83 -7.38 -2.19
N VAL A 56 -1.29 -6.26 -2.65
CA VAL A 56 0.16 -5.99 -2.58
C VAL A 56 0.37 -4.59 -2.02
N ALA A 57 1.21 -4.50 -1.00
CA ALA A 57 1.72 -3.23 -0.49
C ALA A 57 3.24 -3.21 -0.66
N ASN A 58 3.73 -2.21 -1.39
CA ASN A 58 5.15 -1.93 -1.48
C ASN A 58 5.51 -0.84 -0.46
N VAL A 59 6.63 -1.02 0.22
CA VAL A 59 7.24 -0.03 1.11
C VAL A 59 8.73 0.08 0.80
N GLN A 60 9.37 1.18 1.21
CA GLN A 60 10.81 1.42 0.98
C GLN A 60 11.18 1.29 -0.51
N GLY A 61 10.79 2.27 -1.33
CA GLY A 61 11.09 2.28 -2.77
C GLY A 61 12.50 2.74 -3.12
N LEU A 62 12.82 2.62 -4.41
CA LEU A 62 14.07 3.09 -5.00
C LEU A 62 15.33 2.47 -4.34
N LEU A 63 15.22 1.26 -3.80
CA LEU A 63 16.34 0.57 -3.17
C LEU A 63 17.32 0.11 -4.25
N SER A 64 18.53 0.66 -4.24
CA SER A 64 19.64 0.09 -5.01
C SER A 64 19.94 -1.35 -4.55
N PRO A 65 20.55 -2.22 -5.39
CA PRO A 65 20.94 -3.58 -5.00
C PRO A 65 21.72 -3.66 -3.69
N THR A 66 22.60 -2.68 -3.43
CA THR A 66 23.35 -2.58 -2.17
C THR A 66 22.44 -2.24 -1.00
N ALA A 67 21.53 -1.27 -1.14
CA ALA A 67 20.59 -0.91 -0.10
C ALA A 67 19.57 -2.03 0.19
N THR A 68 19.17 -2.79 -0.83
CA THR A 68 18.25 -3.93 -0.69
C THR A 68 18.80 -5.03 0.20
N ALA A 69 20.12 -5.24 0.23
CA ALA A 69 20.75 -6.25 1.07
C ALA A 69 20.59 -5.95 2.58
N ASP A 70 20.46 -4.68 2.95
CA ASP A 70 20.30 -4.22 4.33
C ASP A 70 18.84 -3.82 4.66
N ALA A 71 17.92 -3.93 3.70
CA ALA A 71 16.52 -3.54 3.87
C ALA A 71 15.76 -4.56 4.72
N GLU A 72 14.96 -4.07 5.66
CA GLU A 72 14.17 -4.90 6.56
C GLU A 72 12.81 -4.25 6.85
N PHE A 73 11.82 -5.06 7.20
CA PHE A 73 10.57 -4.57 7.74
C PHE A 73 10.74 -4.15 9.20
N SER A 74 10.06 -3.07 9.61
CA SER A 74 10.04 -2.62 11.00
C SER A 74 9.06 -3.47 11.82
N GLU A 75 9.52 -4.06 12.93
CA GLU A 75 8.64 -4.79 13.86
C GLU A 75 7.64 -3.87 14.59
N ASN A 76 7.87 -2.56 14.55
CA ASN A 76 6.94 -1.57 15.07
C ASN A 76 5.86 -1.16 14.07
N THR A 77 5.85 -1.74 12.86
CA THR A 77 4.95 -1.36 11.78
C THR A 77 4.01 -2.51 11.44
N MET A 78 2.73 -2.18 11.30
CA MET A 78 1.69 -3.05 10.75
C MET A 78 1.30 -2.54 9.37
N ILE A 79 1.28 -3.42 8.38
CA ILE A 79 0.66 -3.15 7.07
C ILE A 79 -0.77 -3.67 7.13
N GLN A 80 -1.75 -2.80 6.93
CA GLN A 80 -3.17 -3.14 6.97
C GLN A 80 -3.81 -2.87 5.61
N PHE A 81 -4.32 -3.93 4.99
CA PHE A 81 -5.23 -3.84 3.87
C PHE A 81 -6.65 -3.73 4.41
N ASN A 82 -7.35 -2.69 3.98
CA ASN A 82 -8.72 -2.40 4.35
C ASN A 82 -9.63 -2.74 3.18
N ILE A 83 -10.74 -3.39 3.47
CA ILE A 83 -11.72 -3.85 2.49
C ILE A 83 -13.10 -3.36 2.94
N ASP A 84 -13.71 -2.53 2.12
CA ASP A 84 -15.10 -2.10 2.21
C ASP A 84 -15.91 -2.90 1.19
N ASN A 85 -16.84 -3.72 1.69
CA ASN A 85 -17.72 -4.55 0.89
C ASN A 85 -19.19 -4.12 1.00
N THR A 86 -19.46 -2.97 1.62
CA THR A 86 -20.80 -2.37 1.74
C THR A 86 -20.95 -1.05 0.98
N GLY A 87 -19.84 -0.44 0.57
CA GLY A 87 -19.76 0.78 -0.23
C GLY A 87 -19.89 2.07 0.57
N ASP A 88 -19.71 2.04 1.89
CA ASP A 88 -19.83 3.23 2.75
C ASP A 88 -18.49 3.95 3.00
N ASN A 89 -17.39 3.44 2.44
CA ASN A 89 -16.01 3.90 2.63
C ASN A 89 -15.51 3.76 4.08
N VAL A 90 -16.03 2.76 4.81
CA VAL A 90 -15.52 2.29 6.10
C VAL A 90 -15.12 0.83 5.94
N GLU A 91 -13.99 0.42 6.53
CA GLU A 91 -13.55 -0.96 6.39
C GLU A 91 -14.49 -1.95 7.09
N ASP A 92 -15.00 -2.90 6.31
CA ASP A 92 -15.81 -4.03 6.80
C ASP A 92 -14.93 -5.22 7.17
N LEU A 93 -13.79 -5.37 6.49
CA LEU A 93 -12.80 -6.41 6.70
C LEU A 93 -11.38 -5.81 6.66
N VAL A 94 -10.48 -6.41 7.42
CA VAL A 94 -9.04 -6.10 7.40
C VAL A 94 -8.20 -7.35 7.17
N ILE A 95 -7.07 -7.16 6.50
CA ILE A 95 -5.93 -8.09 6.49
C ILE A 95 -4.74 -7.33 7.06
N GLN A 96 -4.19 -7.81 8.17
CA GLN A 96 -3.12 -7.14 8.90
C GLN A 96 -1.85 -7.99 8.87
N VAL A 97 -0.74 -7.39 8.46
CA VAL A 97 0.58 -8.03 8.43
C VAL A 97 1.51 -7.33 9.41
N ILE A 98 2.06 -8.10 10.35
CA ILE A 98 3.09 -7.65 11.29
C ILE A 98 4.36 -8.48 11.13
N PHE A 99 5.46 -7.98 11.66
CA PHE A 99 6.78 -8.58 11.54
C PHE A 99 7.40 -8.80 12.92
N ALA A 100 7.99 -9.97 13.13
CA ALA A 100 8.74 -10.29 14.33
C ALA A 100 9.76 -11.38 14.04
N ASP A 101 11.00 -11.20 14.49
CA ASP A 101 12.07 -12.20 14.45
C ASP A 101 12.31 -12.77 13.03
N GLY A 102 12.28 -11.92 12.00
CA GLY A 102 12.49 -12.32 10.60
C GLY A 102 11.29 -13.05 9.96
N VAL A 103 10.13 -13.05 10.60
CA VAL A 103 8.91 -13.69 10.10
C VAL A 103 7.81 -12.64 9.91
N ALA A 104 7.09 -12.72 8.80
CA ALA A 104 5.86 -11.98 8.57
C ALA A 104 4.64 -12.82 8.96
N TYR A 105 3.68 -12.21 9.63
CA TYR A 105 2.43 -12.84 10.09
C TYR A 105 1.24 -12.06 9.56
N ALA A 106 0.40 -12.70 8.77
CA ALA A 106 -0.86 -12.15 8.28
C ALA A 106 -2.04 -12.66 9.10
N TYR A 107 -2.96 -11.76 9.43
CA TYR A 107 -4.23 -12.02 10.10
C TYR A 107 -5.36 -11.43 9.28
N GLY A 108 -6.41 -12.20 9.00
CA GLY A 108 -7.54 -11.82 8.16
C GLY A 108 -7.55 -12.48 6.77
N PRO A 109 -8.62 -12.30 5.98
CA PRO A 109 -9.67 -11.29 6.18
C PRO A 109 -10.55 -11.58 7.40
N VAL A 110 -10.85 -10.54 8.17
CA VAL A 110 -11.68 -10.59 9.38
C VAL A 110 -12.31 -9.21 9.62
N ALA A 111 -13.48 -9.15 10.26
CA ALA A 111 -14.05 -7.88 10.67
C ALA A 111 -13.16 -7.21 11.73
N PRO A 112 -12.79 -5.93 11.57
CA PRO A 112 -11.93 -5.25 12.53
C PRO A 112 -12.66 -4.94 13.83
N SER A 113 -11.93 -4.95 14.95
CA SER A 113 -12.43 -4.49 16.26
C SER A 113 -12.57 -2.96 16.35
N GLU A 114 -11.79 -2.23 15.57
CA GLU A 114 -11.79 -0.77 15.45
C GLU A 114 -11.58 -0.35 13.99
N THR A 115 -12.28 0.69 13.54
CA THR A 115 -12.14 1.25 12.19
C THR A 115 -11.45 2.62 12.20
N GLY A 116 -10.88 3.01 11.07
CA GLY A 116 -10.24 4.30 10.85
C GLY A 116 -8.73 4.30 11.09
N LEU A 117 -8.24 5.35 11.77
CA LEU A 117 -6.80 5.64 11.86
C LEU A 117 -6.09 4.81 12.92
N THR A 118 -6.80 4.40 13.97
CA THR A 118 -6.28 3.50 15.02
C THR A 118 -6.75 2.09 14.72
N SER A 119 -5.91 1.10 15.00
CA SER A 119 -6.30 -0.31 14.88
C SER A 119 -5.42 -1.19 15.75
N GLY A 120 -6.03 -2.20 16.36
CA GLY A 120 -5.35 -3.30 17.03
C GLY A 120 -5.19 -4.51 16.08
N VAL A 121 -4.18 -5.34 16.34
CA VAL A 121 -3.97 -6.58 15.57
C VAL A 121 -5.01 -7.63 15.97
N GLU A 122 -5.69 -8.21 14.99
CA GLU A 122 -6.70 -9.25 15.16
C GLU A 122 -6.06 -10.63 15.34
N PHE A 123 -5.29 -10.82 16.42
CA PHE A 123 -4.54 -12.06 16.71
C PHE A 123 -5.39 -13.34 16.74
N ASN A 124 -6.70 -13.20 16.96
CA ASN A 124 -7.65 -14.32 17.01
C ASN A 124 -8.29 -14.64 15.64
N ALA A 125 -7.86 -13.99 14.56
CA ALA A 125 -8.36 -14.29 13.22
C ALA A 125 -8.08 -15.75 12.85
N THR A 126 -9.14 -16.50 12.52
CA THR A 126 -9.05 -17.90 12.04
C THR A 126 -8.30 -17.99 10.70
N ASN A 127 -8.49 -16.95 9.88
CA ASN A 127 -7.76 -16.71 8.66
C ASN A 127 -6.41 -16.09 9.02
N ASN A 128 -5.32 -16.83 8.86
CA ASN A 128 -3.98 -16.33 9.11
C ASN A 128 -2.95 -17.12 8.31
N ALA A 129 -1.78 -16.55 8.08
CA ALA A 129 -0.63 -17.21 7.48
C ALA A 129 0.67 -16.62 8.05
N SER A 130 1.76 -17.36 7.98
CA SER A 130 3.08 -16.82 8.33
C SER A 130 4.13 -17.30 7.33
N VAL A 131 5.17 -16.51 7.15
CA VAL A 131 6.26 -16.82 6.23
C VAL A 131 7.56 -16.18 6.72
N ALA A 132 8.67 -16.90 6.60
CA ALA A 132 9.98 -16.29 6.77
C ALA A 132 10.17 -15.19 5.71
N ILE A 133 10.61 -14.00 6.11
CA ILE A 133 10.88 -12.91 5.19
C ILE A 133 11.94 -13.39 4.19
N THR A 134 11.67 -13.22 2.91
CA THR A 134 12.56 -13.67 1.84
C THR A 134 13.80 -12.79 1.82
N GLU A 135 14.99 -13.40 1.76
CA GLU A 135 16.26 -12.68 1.68
C GLU A 135 16.51 -12.16 0.26
N TYR A 136 17.28 -11.08 0.13
CA TYR A 136 17.65 -10.55 -1.19
C TYR A 136 18.45 -11.57 -2.01
N GLY A 137 18.07 -11.74 -3.27
CA GLY A 137 18.70 -12.72 -4.18
C GLY A 137 18.30 -14.17 -3.94
N SER A 138 17.42 -14.46 -2.98
CA SER A 138 16.91 -15.81 -2.71
C SER A 138 15.60 -16.09 -3.45
N SER A 139 15.23 -17.38 -3.53
CA SER A 139 13.92 -17.79 -4.04
C SER A 139 12.81 -17.38 -3.07
N ALA A 140 11.61 -17.10 -3.60
CA ALA A 140 10.48 -16.68 -2.80
C ALA A 140 10.09 -17.70 -1.72
N ASN A 141 10.04 -17.27 -0.46
CA ASN A 141 9.32 -17.99 0.59
C ASN A 141 7.83 -17.66 0.47
N ILE A 142 6.97 -18.68 0.39
CA ILE A 142 5.52 -18.52 0.35
C ILE A 142 4.90 -19.28 1.53
N GLY A 143 4.26 -18.55 2.44
CA GLY A 143 3.49 -19.14 3.53
C GLY A 143 2.06 -19.41 3.06
N ILE A 144 1.54 -20.61 3.30
CA ILE A 144 0.16 -20.95 2.92
C ILE A 144 -0.55 -21.57 4.12
N ASN A 145 -1.72 -21.03 4.46
CA ASN A 145 -2.58 -21.61 5.47
C ASN A 145 -4.05 -21.27 5.19
N ASN A 146 -4.95 -22.26 5.31
CA ASN A 146 -6.39 -22.10 5.05
C ASN A 146 -6.74 -21.40 3.73
N GLY A 147 -5.95 -21.61 2.67
CA GLY A 147 -6.15 -21.00 1.35
C GLY A 147 -5.64 -19.56 1.23
N ILE A 148 -5.08 -18.99 2.29
CA ILE A 148 -4.40 -17.70 2.28
C ILE A 148 -2.93 -17.93 1.96
N SER A 149 -2.39 -17.18 1.01
CA SER A 149 -0.95 -17.17 0.71
C SER A 149 -0.34 -15.84 1.10
N LEU A 150 0.83 -15.88 1.73
CA LEU A 150 1.59 -14.72 2.18
C LEU A 150 3.01 -14.78 1.62
N PHE A 151 3.45 -13.64 1.09
CA PHE A 151 4.84 -13.36 0.78
C PHE A 151 5.25 -12.03 1.42
N ALA A 152 6.49 -11.97 1.91
CA ALA A 152 7.13 -10.75 2.36
C ALA A 152 8.63 -10.76 2.00
N GLY A 153 9.14 -9.67 1.44
CA GLY A 153 10.57 -9.51 1.14
C GLY A 153 10.84 -8.57 -0.04
N PRO A 154 12.11 -8.40 -0.43
CA PRO A 154 12.49 -7.51 -1.51
C PRO A 154 12.06 -8.04 -2.88
N ARG A 155 11.61 -7.15 -3.75
CA ARG A 155 11.27 -7.43 -5.15
C ARG A 155 11.75 -6.28 -6.03
N ASP A 156 12.02 -6.60 -7.29
CA ASP A 156 12.20 -5.60 -8.34
C ASP A 156 10.98 -4.68 -8.35
N ASP A 157 11.20 -3.37 -8.47
CA ASP A 157 10.13 -2.40 -8.44
C ASP A 157 9.24 -2.58 -9.68
N PRO A 158 7.94 -2.90 -9.54
CA PRO A 158 7.05 -3.08 -10.69
C PRO A 158 6.69 -1.75 -11.38
N PHE A 159 7.03 -0.60 -10.80
CA PHE A 159 6.81 0.70 -11.43
C PHE A 159 7.89 1.00 -12.47
N PHE A 160 7.47 1.23 -13.71
CA PHE A 160 8.37 1.59 -14.81
C PHE A 160 7.86 2.82 -15.56
N MET A 161 8.76 3.75 -15.87
CA MET A 161 8.41 4.96 -16.61
C MET A 161 9.61 5.59 -17.30
N ASP A 162 9.41 6.10 -18.53
CA ASP A 162 10.38 6.95 -19.23
C ASP A 162 10.18 8.41 -18.80
N PHE A 163 10.67 8.74 -17.60
CA PHE A 163 10.46 10.06 -17.00
C PHE A 163 11.19 11.17 -17.76
N ALA A 164 12.36 10.87 -18.32
CA ALA A 164 13.09 11.82 -19.15
C ALA A 164 12.27 12.19 -20.40
N GLN A 165 11.75 11.19 -21.12
CA GLN A 165 10.93 11.44 -22.30
C GLN A 165 9.59 12.09 -21.96
N TYR A 166 8.97 11.72 -20.83
CA TYR A 166 7.79 12.42 -20.32
C TYR A 166 8.07 13.91 -20.13
N GLY A 167 9.23 14.25 -19.55
CA GLY A 167 9.69 15.64 -19.42
C GLY A 167 9.78 16.36 -20.77
N GLU A 168 10.37 15.73 -21.79
CA GLU A 168 10.47 16.31 -23.14
C GLU A 168 9.10 16.50 -23.81
N ILE A 169 8.14 15.60 -23.57
CA ILE A 169 6.76 15.74 -24.06
C ILE A 169 6.07 16.93 -23.41
N ILE A 170 6.15 17.04 -22.08
CA ILE A 170 5.56 18.16 -21.33
C ILE A 170 6.22 19.49 -21.71
N ALA A 171 7.52 19.49 -22.02
CA ALA A 171 8.24 20.66 -22.52
C ALA A 171 7.90 21.02 -23.98
N GLY A 172 7.21 20.14 -24.72
CA GLY A 172 6.87 20.33 -26.13
C GLY A 172 8.01 20.02 -27.10
N ASN A 173 9.10 19.42 -26.61
CA ASN A 173 10.25 19.00 -27.42
C ASN A 173 10.04 17.63 -28.06
N ALA A 174 9.07 16.85 -27.56
CA ALA A 174 8.68 15.57 -28.11
C ALA A 174 7.15 15.45 -28.21
N SER A 175 6.67 14.62 -29.16
CA SER A 175 5.24 14.38 -29.37
C SER A 175 4.76 13.02 -28.87
N SER A 176 5.68 12.15 -28.44
CA SER A 176 5.37 10.78 -27.99
C SER A 176 6.49 10.21 -27.11
N PHE A 177 6.19 9.10 -26.43
CA PHE A 177 7.21 8.28 -25.78
C PHE A 177 8.13 7.61 -26.80
N ASN A 178 9.32 7.19 -26.34
CA ASN A 178 10.28 6.42 -27.15
C ASN A 178 9.79 4.98 -27.34
N ASP A 179 10.24 4.32 -28.40
CA ASP A 179 9.99 2.90 -28.67
C ASP A 179 11.30 2.19 -29.12
N PRO A 180 11.92 1.37 -28.26
CA PRO A 180 11.53 1.11 -26.87
C PRO A 180 11.75 2.34 -25.97
N GLY A 181 10.92 2.48 -24.94
CA GLY A 181 11.11 3.45 -23.87
C GLY A 181 12.29 3.10 -22.95
N SER A 182 12.78 4.09 -22.19
CA SER A 182 13.76 3.85 -21.12
C SER A 182 13.05 3.75 -19.77
N ASP A 183 13.19 2.64 -19.05
CA ASP A 183 12.70 2.56 -17.68
C ASP A 183 13.67 3.28 -16.73
N THR A 184 13.19 4.38 -16.13
CA THR A 184 13.95 5.22 -15.19
C THR A 184 14.24 4.49 -13.88
N PHE A 185 13.41 3.52 -13.50
CA PHE A 185 13.51 2.78 -12.22
C PHE A 185 14.21 1.45 -12.35
N ALA A 186 14.59 1.06 -13.56
CA ALA A 186 15.24 -0.21 -13.83
C ALA A 186 16.42 -0.46 -12.87
N GLY A 187 16.40 -1.63 -12.22
CA GLY A 187 17.44 -2.04 -11.27
C GLY A 187 17.26 -1.51 -9.85
N THR A 188 16.12 -0.90 -9.54
CA THR A 188 15.72 -0.58 -8.16
C THR A 188 14.73 -1.61 -7.62
N ASN A 189 14.68 -1.75 -6.29
CA ASN A 189 13.81 -2.67 -5.59
C ASN A 189 12.88 -1.94 -4.62
N VAL A 190 11.85 -2.65 -4.20
CA VAL A 190 10.93 -2.33 -3.11
C VAL A 190 10.93 -3.46 -2.08
N MET A 191 10.49 -3.19 -0.86
CA MET A 191 10.07 -4.23 0.08
C MET A 191 8.58 -4.49 -0.10
N SER A 192 8.19 -5.71 -0.45
CA SER A 192 6.81 -6.03 -0.82
C SER A 192 6.16 -6.98 0.19
N VAL A 193 4.90 -6.70 0.54
CA VAL A 193 3.99 -7.59 1.26
C VAL A 193 2.88 -7.98 0.30
N VAL A 194 2.72 -9.28 0.05
CA VAL A 194 1.71 -9.82 -0.86
C VAL A 194 0.83 -10.80 -0.09
N VAL A 195 -0.48 -10.57 -0.11
CA VAL A 195 -1.47 -11.49 0.45
C VAL A 195 -2.46 -11.89 -0.62
N GLU A 196 -2.59 -13.19 -0.87
CA GLU A 196 -3.65 -13.76 -1.71
C GLU A 196 -4.68 -14.46 -0.84
N VAL A 197 -5.96 -14.14 -1.04
CA VAL A 197 -7.06 -14.70 -0.24
C VAL A 197 -8.18 -15.23 -1.13
N PRO A 198 -8.93 -16.27 -0.71
CA PRO A 198 -10.11 -16.70 -1.44
C PRO A 198 -11.19 -15.61 -1.40
N LYS A 199 -11.81 -15.30 -2.55
CA LYS A 199 -12.88 -14.29 -2.64
C LYS A 199 -14.07 -14.61 -1.72
N SER A 200 -14.32 -15.88 -1.42
CA SER A 200 -15.33 -16.31 -0.46
C SER A 200 -15.09 -15.80 0.97
N THR A 201 -13.87 -15.38 1.31
CA THR A 201 -13.53 -14.77 2.61
C THR A 201 -13.78 -13.26 2.64
N LEU A 202 -14.09 -12.63 1.50
CA LEU A 202 -14.30 -11.19 1.35
C LEU A 202 -15.77 -10.76 1.42
N GLY A 203 -16.67 -11.69 1.71
CA GLY A 203 -18.12 -11.47 1.67
C GLY A 203 -18.74 -11.83 0.33
N SER A 204 -19.89 -11.24 0.02
CA SER A 204 -20.68 -11.55 -1.18
C SER A 204 -20.85 -10.36 -2.13
N ALA A 205 -20.10 -9.28 -1.93
CA ALA A 205 -20.18 -8.10 -2.78
C ALA A 205 -19.58 -8.37 -4.17
N GLU A 206 -20.20 -7.84 -5.22
CA GLU A 206 -19.66 -7.93 -6.59
C GLU A 206 -18.48 -7.00 -6.81
N THR A 207 -18.48 -5.86 -6.11
CA THR A 207 -17.42 -4.84 -6.13
C THR A 207 -17.03 -4.54 -4.69
N ILE A 208 -15.74 -4.34 -4.45
CA ILE A 208 -15.19 -3.91 -3.16
C ILE A 208 -14.33 -2.67 -3.35
N ASN A 209 -14.32 -1.77 -2.37
CA ASN A 209 -13.34 -0.70 -2.27
C ASN A 209 -12.21 -1.16 -1.36
N THR A 210 -10.96 -0.82 -1.70
CA THR A 210 -9.81 -1.28 -0.92
C THR A 210 -8.73 -0.21 -0.87
N TRP A 211 -8.03 -0.15 0.26
CA TRP A 211 -6.90 0.75 0.47
C TRP A 211 -5.94 0.15 1.49
N VAL A 212 -4.70 0.64 1.51
CA VAL A 212 -3.67 0.19 2.45
C VAL A 212 -3.27 1.30 3.41
N GLN A 213 -2.91 0.92 4.63
CA GLN A 213 -2.31 1.79 5.63
C GLN A 213 -1.09 1.11 6.24
N ALA A 214 -0.03 1.89 6.48
CA ALA A 214 1.08 1.48 7.32
C ALA A 214 0.92 2.18 8.68
N LYS A 215 0.68 1.40 9.74
CA LYS A 215 0.39 1.88 11.09
C LYS A 215 1.55 1.54 12.01
N ASN A 216 2.13 2.56 12.65
CA ASN A 216 3.14 2.33 13.68
C ASN A 216 2.47 2.02 15.03
N ARG A 217 3.05 1.10 15.78
CA ARG A 217 2.61 0.77 17.13
C ARG A 217 2.67 2.01 18.02
N VAL A 218 1.56 2.34 18.66
CA VAL A 218 1.47 3.38 19.69
C VAL A 218 1.55 2.69 21.05
N ASN A 219 2.43 3.18 21.92
CA ASN A 219 2.60 2.68 23.29
C ASN A 219 1.47 3.13 24.21
#